data_AF-Q72AG2-F1
#
_entry.id   AF-Q72AG2-F1
#
_cell.length_a   1.000
_cell.length_b   1.000
_cell.length_c   1.000
_cell.angle_alpha   90.00
_cell.angle_beta   90.00
_cell.angle_gamma   90.00
#
_symmetry.space_group_name_H-M   'P 1'
#
loop_
_entity.id
_entity.type
_entity.pdbx_description
1 polymer ?
#
loop_
_entity_poly.entity_id
_entity_poly.type
_entity_poly.pdbx_seq_one_letter_code
_entity_poly.pdbx_strand_id
1 'polypeptide(L)'
;MHTKSTQPHDGELTPASPLTHNNPPSEAPLDVLHTALYAHSLQATQSQLGNRSAYIGMSDVGHAVECLRSAVARKLSTSGPTTTPALKRLLTLQRGHWQEQGIMEALSATGHTFIPQLEIAAAFHGVPIRAHLDLTLIRSNPHPCIQVWELKSNQRLPETLYTANEVQLYGQIGLLHACWNRPCFSVRDASGHLVLNRKTFPEAAYQLFQIDLPDSPEQTAVEGYVLSVAMSDAKAFGPYPPDRNMLGVCLRTAATLWQTMQTVATGSLSLDDVPTCQGFHPLCDWCDANGDCPKFKPVCQDGEPITLDDEYAEYLAQLTQLKERKRSLEGDIAEMEDTLRSAWHCLTSAASSQSPGWIVAGNYRFKTAAVPGRSTLDQTMLKEEVTKLTHDEQATEALLSHCRKTGAQHERLTISPINTKGA
;
A
#
# COMPACT_ATOMS: atom_id res chain seq x y z
N MET A 1 -84.38 -23.82 -54.76
CA MET A 1 -84.69 -25.11 -54.11
C MET A 1 -83.58 -26.08 -54.45
N HIS A 2 -83.02 -26.74 -53.43
CA HIS A 2 -82.05 -27.85 -53.45
C HIS A 2 -80.64 -27.55 -54.04
N THR A 3 -79.66 -27.21 -53.19
CA THR A 3 -78.73 -28.09 -52.44
C THR A 3 -77.67 -28.80 -53.30
N LYS A 4 -76.42 -28.33 -53.22
CA LYS A 4 -75.26 -29.00 -52.58
C LYS A 4 -73.98 -28.32 -53.07
N SER A 5 -73.34 -27.58 -52.17
CA SER A 5 -72.01 -27.01 -52.33
C SER A 5 -70.99 -28.05 -51.84
N THR A 6 -69.95 -28.30 -52.63
CA THR A 6 -68.80 -29.14 -52.28
C THR A 6 -67.57 -28.25 -52.21
N GLN A 7 -66.97 -28.17 -51.02
CA GLN A 7 -65.68 -27.53 -50.75
C GLN A 7 -64.52 -28.40 -51.26
N PRO A 8 -63.37 -27.81 -51.63
CA PRO A 8 -62.10 -28.50 -51.65
C PRO A 8 -61.18 -28.03 -50.48
N HIS A 9 -60.68 -29.03 -49.76
CA HIS A 9 -59.41 -29.13 -49.01
C HIS A 9 -58.78 -27.87 -48.40
N ASP A 10 -58.96 -27.72 -47.09
CA ASP A 10 -58.07 -26.97 -46.21
C ASP A 10 -56.75 -27.74 -46.01
N GLY A 11 -55.63 -27.06 -46.29
CA GLY A 11 -54.28 -27.53 -46.04
C GLY A 11 -53.95 -27.50 -44.55
N GLU A 12 -53.40 -28.61 -44.06
CA GLU A 12 -52.99 -28.86 -42.69
C GLU A 12 -51.82 -27.92 -42.29
N LEU A 13 -52.11 -26.92 -41.46
CA LEU A 13 -51.13 -26.07 -40.79
C LEU A 13 -50.40 -26.88 -39.72
N THR A 14 -49.15 -27.23 -39.99
CA THR A 14 -48.21 -27.80 -39.02
C THR A 14 -47.87 -26.75 -37.95
N PRO A 15 -47.93 -27.06 -36.64
CA PRO A 15 -47.55 -26.12 -35.60
C PRO A 15 -46.02 -25.94 -35.60
N ALA A 16 -45.59 -24.67 -35.72
CA ALA A 16 -44.20 -24.26 -35.61
C ALA A 16 -43.59 -24.77 -34.30
N SER A 17 -42.45 -25.44 -34.40
CA SER A 17 -41.65 -25.88 -33.26
C SER A 17 -41.29 -24.68 -32.36
N PRO A 18 -41.34 -24.83 -31.02
CA PRO A 18 -40.94 -23.76 -30.12
C PRO A 18 -39.44 -23.49 -30.32
N LEU A 19 -39.13 -22.23 -30.67
CA LEU A 19 -37.78 -21.70 -30.64
C LEU A 19 -37.25 -21.85 -29.21
N THR A 20 -36.38 -22.84 -29.01
CA THR A 20 -35.57 -22.97 -27.81
C THR A 20 -34.54 -21.85 -27.86
N HIS A 21 -34.87 -20.71 -27.26
CA HIS A 21 -33.87 -19.72 -26.85
C HIS A 21 -33.00 -20.35 -25.76
N ASN A 22 -31.99 -21.12 -26.17
CA ASN A 22 -30.84 -21.43 -25.34
C ASN A 22 -30.04 -20.13 -25.18
N ASN A 23 -30.52 -19.22 -24.33
CA ASN A 23 -29.64 -18.19 -23.81
C ASN A 23 -28.55 -18.90 -23.00
N PRO A 24 -27.25 -18.64 -23.27
CA PRO A 24 -26.20 -19.13 -22.39
C PRO A 24 -26.50 -18.65 -20.96
N PRO A 25 -26.20 -19.47 -19.93
CA PRO A 25 -26.43 -19.06 -18.56
C PRO A 25 -25.77 -17.71 -18.33
N SER A 26 -26.52 -16.74 -17.79
CA SER A 26 -25.99 -15.41 -17.47
C SER A 26 -24.82 -15.59 -16.51
N GLU A 27 -23.63 -15.15 -16.92
CA GLU A 27 -22.43 -15.19 -16.08
C GLU A 27 -22.70 -14.43 -14.77
N ALA A 28 -22.32 -15.00 -13.63
CA ALA A 28 -22.61 -14.38 -12.34
C ALA A 28 -21.85 -13.04 -12.23
N PRO A 29 -22.46 -11.96 -11.71
CA PRO A 29 -21.82 -10.64 -11.69
C PRO A 29 -20.45 -10.60 -11.01
N LEU A 30 -20.21 -11.46 -10.01
CA LEU A 30 -18.92 -11.55 -9.32
C LEU A 30 -17.82 -12.19 -10.20
N ASP A 31 -18.19 -13.13 -11.07
CA ASP A 31 -17.25 -13.79 -11.99
C ASP A 31 -16.87 -12.83 -13.12
N VAL A 32 -17.85 -12.10 -13.65
CA VAL A 32 -17.62 -11.01 -14.63
C VAL A 32 -16.69 -9.97 -14.03
N LEU A 33 -16.97 -9.50 -12.81
CA LEU A 33 -16.15 -8.49 -12.15
C LEU A 33 -14.73 -9.01 -11.89
N HIS A 34 -14.58 -10.24 -11.41
CA HIS A 34 -13.28 -10.86 -11.16
C HIS A 34 -12.44 -10.92 -12.44
N THR A 35 -13.01 -11.43 -13.52
CA THR A 35 -12.36 -11.54 -14.84
C THR A 35 -11.97 -10.16 -15.38
N ALA A 36 -12.88 -9.19 -15.31
CA ALA A 36 -12.63 -7.84 -15.79
C ALA A 36 -11.52 -7.12 -15.02
N LEU A 37 -11.54 -7.18 -13.68
CA LEU A 37 -10.50 -6.54 -12.84
C LEU A 37 -9.14 -7.21 -13.04
N TYR A 38 -9.11 -8.54 -13.24
CA TYR A 38 -7.87 -9.25 -13.52
C TYR A 38 -7.30 -8.83 -14.89
N ALA A 39 -8.11 -8.85 -15.94
CA ALA A 39 -7.70 -8.43 -17.28
C ALA A 39 -7.20 -6.97 -17.28
N HIS A 40 -7.93 -6.06 -16.62
CA HIS A 40 -7.54 -4.67 -16.49
C HIS A 40 -6.19 -4.51 -15.75
N SER A 41 -5.94 -5.29 -14.68
CA SER A 41 -4.68 -5.24 -13.94
C SER A 41 -3.46 -5.65 -14.77
N LEU A 42 -3.62 -6.66 -15.63
CA LEU A 42 -2.57 -7.11 -16.54
C LEU A 42 -2.28 -6.04 -17.59
N GLN A 43 -3.32 -5.49 -18.22
CA GLN A 43 -3.19 -4.45 -19.22
C GLN A 43 -2.54 -3.19 -18.65
N ALA A 44 -3.01 -2.70 -17.50
CA ALA A 44 -2.47 -1.50 -16.85
C ALA A 44 -0.99 -1.67 -16.51
N THR A 45 -0.61 -2.82 -15.93
CA THR A 45 0.78 -3.13 -15.61
C THR A 45 1.66 -3.14 -16.87
N GLN A 46 1.20 -3.79 -17.93
CA GLN A 46 1.95 -3.88 -19.18
C GLN A 46 2.13 -2.51 -19.85
N SER A 47 1.05 -1.71 -19.91
CA SER A 47 1.06 -0.39 -20.55
C SER A 47 1.91 0.64 -19.80
N GLN A 48 1.85 0.65 -18.46
CA GLN A 48 2.56 1.67 -17.66
C GLN A 48 3.98 1.24 -17.26
N LEU A 49 4.15 0.00 -16.80
CA LEU A 49 5.40 -0.44 -16.14
C LEU A 49 6.29 -1.32 -17.03
N GLY A 50 5.75 -1.83 -18.15
CA GLY A 50 6.44 -2.73 -19.07
C GLY A 50 6.94 -4.01 -18.40
N ASN A 51 8.06 -4.56 -18.89
CA ASN A 51 8.63 -5.79 -18.32
C ASN A 51 9.34 -5.51 -16.98
N ARG A 52 8.61 -5.75 -15.88
CA ARG A 52 9.12 -5.58 -14.51
C ARG A 52 10.22 -6.57 -14.12
N SER A 53 10.48 -7.67 -14.84
CA SER A 53 11.61 -8.56 -14.51
C SER A 53 12.96 -7.98 -14.93
N ALA A 54 12.96 -6.98 -15.83
CA ALA A 54 14.18 -6.42 -16.42
C ALA A 54 14.79 -5.23 -15.65
N TYR A 55 14.20 -4.82 -14.52
CA TYR A 55 14.70 -3.70 -13.71
C TYR A 55 14.27 -3.81 -12.24
N ILE A 56 14.88 -3.04 -11.34
CA ILE A 56 14.41 -2.85 -9.96
C ILE A 56 13.60 -1.56 -9.84
N GLY A 57 12.33 -1.66 -9.44
CA GLY A 57 11.50 -0.49 -9.17
C GLY A 57 11.78 0.13 -7.80
N MET A 58 11.53 1.43 -7.60
CA MET A 58 11.61 2.04 -6.25
C MET A 58 10.66 1.39 -5.23
N SER A 59 9.49 0.93 -5.67
CA SER A 59 8.62 0.12 -4.82
C SER A 59 9.25 -1.22 -4.47
N ASP A 60 10.02 -1.86 -5.36
CA ASP A 60 10.76 -3.09 -5.05
C ASP A 60 11.84 -2.85 -3.97
N VAL A 61 12.50 -1.68 -4.01
CA VAL A 61 13.45 -1.26 -2.97
C VAL A 61 12.77 -1.12 -1.61
N GLY A 62 11.62 -0.45 -1.55
CA GLY A 62 10.85 -0.31 -0.30
C GLY A 62 10.51 -1.67 0.33
N HIS A 63 10.07 -2.64 -0.49
CA HIS A 63 9.78 -3.99 -0.01
C HIS A 63 11.05 -4.76 0.41
N ALA A 64 12.18 -4.57 -0.27
CA ALA A 64 13.43 -5.26 0.07
C ALA A 64 14.00 -4.78 1.41
N VAL A 65 13.77 -3.51 1.79
CA VAL A 65 14.12 -3.00 3.13
C VAL A 65 13.30 -3.70 4.22
N GLU A 66 12.03 -4.00 3.96
CA GLU A 66 11.20 -4.74 4.91
C GLU A 66 11.59 -6.23 4.94
N CYS A 67 11.66 -6.89 3.79
CA CYS A 67 12.01 -8.30 3.69
C CYS A 67 12.62 -8.65 2.33
N LEU A 68 13.95 -8.87 2.30
CA LEU A 68 14.68 -9.22 1.09
C LEU A 68 14.18 -10.52 0.44
N ARG A 69 13.96 -11.60 1.22
CA ARG A 69 13.42 -12.87 0.68
C ARG A 69 12.10 -12.68 -0.04
N SER A 70 11.16 -11.94 0.59
CA SER A 70 9.84 -11.69 0.00
C SER A 70 9.94 -10.88 -1.29
N ALA A 71 10.81 -9.86 -1.32
CA ALA A 71 11.06 -9.06 -2.52
C ALA A 71 11.67 -9.91 -3.65
N VAL A 72 12.66 -10.77 -3.35
CA VAL A 72 13.26 -11.70 -4.32
C VAL A 72 12.22 -12.67 -4.86
N ALA A 73 11.46 -13.32 -3.98
CA ALA A 73 10.42 -14.27 -4.36
C ALA A 73 9.42 -13.63 -5.34
N ARG A 74 8.97 -12.40 -5.04
CA ARG A 74 8.05 -11.67 -5.91
C ARG A 74 8.62 -11.40 -7.30
N LYS A 75 9.90 -11.01 -7.39
CA LYS A 75 10.58 -10.74 -8.67
C LYS A 75 10.80 -12.00 -9.51
N LEU A 76 11.05 -13.14 -8.87
CA LEU A 76 11.18 -14.41 -9.58
C LEU A 76 9.82 -14.90 -10.05
N SER A 77 8.77 -14.75 -9.24
CA SER A 77 7.42 -15.18 -9.61
C SER A 77 6.79 -14.38 -10.75
N THR A 78 7.24 -13.15 -11.05
CA THR A 78 6.75 -12.43 -12.25
C THR A 78 7.10 -13.12 -13.57
N SER A 79 7.82 -14.24 -13.52
CA SER A 79 8.25 -15.04 -14.66
C SER A 79 7.55 -16.40 -14.80
N GLY A 80 6.57 -16.73 -13.93
CA GLY A 80 5.87 -18.02 -13.93
C GLY A 80 4.34 -17.91 -14.10
N PRO A 81 3.62 -19.02 -14.34
CA PRO A 81 2.16 -19.02 -14.43
C PRO A 81 1.57 -18.58 -13.09
N THR A 82 0.95 -17.41 -13.06
CA THR A 82 0.31 -16.88 -11.85
C THR A 82 -1.09 -17.45 -11.70
N THR A 83 -1.39 -18.04 -10.54
CA THR A 83 -2.78 -18.23 -10.11
C THR A 83 -3.50 -16.90 -10.06
N THR A 84 -4.73 -16.84 -10.58
CA THR A 84 -5.53 -15.61 -10.57
C THR A 84 -5.78 -15.15 -9.13
N PRO A 85 -5.49 -13.89 -8.76
CA PRO A 85 -5.70 -13.42 -7.41
C PRO A 85 -7.18 -13.49 -7.00
N ALA A 86 -7.45 -13.71 -5.71
CA ALA A 86 -8.81 -13.65 -5.18
C ALA A 86 -9.43 -12.25 -5.42
N LEU A 87 -10.76 -12.20 -5.64
CA LEU A 87 -11.48 -10.95 -5.91
C LEU A 87 -11.20 -9.84 -4.88
N LYS A 88 -11.11 -10.19 -3.59
CA LYS A 88 -10.76 -9.24 -2.51
C LYS A 88 -9.41 -8.55 -2.74
N ARG A 89 -8.42 -9.30 -3.26
CA ARG A 89 -7.09 -8.76 -3.58
C ARG A 89 -7.16 -7.83 -4.79
N LEU A 90 -7.89 -8.23 -5.84
CA LEU A 90 -8.10 -7.39 -7.03
C LEU A 90 -8.79 -6.06 -6.66
N LEU A 91 -9.87 -6.10 -5.88
CA LEU A 91 -10.55 -4.90 -5.41
C LEU A 91 -9.63 -3.97 -4.61
N THR A 92 -8.76 -4.53 -3.77
CA THR A 92 -7.79 -3.74 -3.00
C THR A 92 -6.78 -3.02 -3.89
N LEU A 93 -6.30 -3.69 -4.94
CA LEU A 93 -5.37 -3.10 -5.91
C LEU A 93 -6.07 -2.03 -6.77
N GLN A 94 -7.27 -2.33 -7.26
CA GLN A 94 -8.04 -1.46 -8.15
C GLN A 94 -8.54 -0.20 -7.44
N ARG A 95 -8.84 -0.29 -6.14
CA ARG A 95 -9.14 0.89 -5.32
C ARG A 95 -8.03 1.93 -5.39
N GLY A 96 -6.76 1.51 -5.39
CA GLY A 96 -5.63 2.42 -5.53
C GLY A 96 -5.65 3.16 -6.88
N HIS A 97 -5.84 2.42 -7.97
CA HIS A 97 -5.91 3.00 -9.31
C HIS A 97 -7.07 3.97 -9.49
N TRP A 98 -8.28 3.63 -9.03
CA TRP A 98 -9.44 4.53 -9.12
C TRP A 98 -9.24 5.81 -8.31
N GLN A 99 -8.61 5.68 -7.14
CA GLN A 99 -8.35 6.81 -6.26
C GLN A 99 -7.29 7.74 -6.86
N GLU A 100 -6.20 7.19 -7.41
CA GLU A 100 -5.20 7.96 -8.16
C GLU A 100 -5.85 8.70 -9.33
N GLN A 101 -6.65 8.01 -10.14
CA GLN A 101 -7.37 8.60 -11.27
C GLN A 101 -8.31 9.73 -10.83
N GLY A 102 -9.11 9.51 -9.79
CA GLY A 102 -10.02 10.54 -9.26
C GLY A 102 -9.27 11.77 -8.72
N ILE A 103 -8.11 11.58 -8.09
CA ILE A 103 -7.26 12.69 -7.64
C ILE A 103 -6.69 13.47 -8.83
N MET A 104 -6.23 12.78 -9.88
CA MET A 104 -5.76 13.43 -11.11
C MET A 104 -6.85 14.27 -11.78
N GLU A 105 -8.08 13.76 -11.85
CA GLU A 105 -9.23 14.48 -12.39
C GLU A 105 -9.55 15.73 -11.56
N ALA A 106 -9.53 15.62 -10.23
CA ALA A 106 -9.77 16.76 -9.33
C ALA A 106 -8.68 17.84 -9.43
N LEU A 107 -7.41 17.44 -9.52
CA LEU A 107 -6.28 18.36 -9.73
C LEU A 107 -6.40 19.08 -11.09
N SER A 108 -6.75 18.33 -12.14
CA SER A 108 -6.98 18.89 -13.48
C SER A 108 -8.11 19.91 -13.48
N ALA A 109 -9.24 19.59 -12.82
CA ALA A 109 -10.40 20.47 -12.71
C ALA A 109 -10.11 21.78 -11.97
N THR A 110 -9.07 21.79 -11.13
CA THR A 110 -8.63 22.98 -10.36
C THR A 110 -7.44 23.70 -11.00
N GLY A 111 -7.02 23.28 -12.20
CA GLY A 111 -5.95 23.94 -12.97
C GLY A 111 -4.54 23.72 -12.42
N HIS A 112 -4.33 22.71 -11.57
CA HIS A 112 -2.98 22.36 -11.12
C HIS A 112 -2.14 21.81 -12.27
N THR A 113 -0.87 22.19 -12.32
CA THR A 113 0.09 21.64 -13.29
C THR A 113 0.82 20.46 -12.67
N PHE A 114 0.68 19.27 -13.27
CA PHE A 114 1.32 18.06 -12.78
C PHE A 114 1.59 17.05 -13.90
N ILE A 115 2.65 16.25 -13.72
CA ILE A 115 2.98 15.11 -14.57
C ILE A 115 2.55 13.83 -13.84
N PRO A 116 1.57 13.08 -14.37
CA PRO A 116 1.22 11.77 -13.83
C PRO A 116 2.19 10.69 -14.28
N GLN A 117 2.43 9.68 -13.44
CA GLN A 117 3.19 8.47 -13.77
C GLN A 117 4.55 8.77 -14.44
N LEU A 118 5.28 9.76 -13.92
CA LEU A 118 6.59 10.14 -14.44
C LEU A 118 7.62 9.03 -14.20
N GLU A 119 8.13 8.45 -15.28
CA GLU A 119 9.18 7.42 -15.23
C GLU A 119 10.57 8.08 -15.23
N ILE A 120 11.43 7.64 -14.32
CA ILE A 120 12.86 7.94 -14.30
C ILE A 120 13.64 6.64 -14.50
N ALA A 121 14.36 6.52 -15.62
CA ALA A 121 15.22 5.37 -15.91
C ALA A 121 16.67 5.63 -15.49
N ALA A 122 17.20 4.85 -14.55
CA ALA A 122 18.56 5.00 -14.04
C ALA A 122 19.33 3.67 -14.09
N ALA A 123 20.63 3.73 -13.85
CA ALA A 123 21.46 2.56 -13.62
C ALA A 123 22.46 2.80 -12.49
N PHE A 124 22.69 1.79 -11.66
CA PHE A 124 23.68 1.83 -10.57
C PHE A 124 24.51 0.55 -10.57
N HIS A 125 25.81 0.66 -10.81
CA HIS A 125 26.71 -0.50 -10.99
C HIS A 125 26.18 -1.55 -11.98
N GLY A 126 25.63 -1.10 -13.11
CA GLY A 126 25.06 -1.98 -14.14
C GLY A 126 23.66 -2.50 -13.82
N VAL A 127 23.10 -2.22 -12.63
CA VAL A 127 21.74 -2.60 -12.26
C VAL A 127 20.74 -1.61 -12.84
N PRO A 128 19.81 -2.05 -13.71
CA PRO A 128 18.75 -1.20 -14.24
C PRO A 128 17.72 -0.87 -13.15
N ILE A 129 17.43 0.42 -12.99
CA ILE A 129 16.55 0.94 -11.94
C ILE A 129 15.48 1.83 -12.58
N ARG A 130 14.24 1.71 -12.12
CA ARG A 130 13.15 2.63 -12.50
C ARG A 130 12.45 3.21 -11.28
N ALA A 131 12.17 4.50 -11.32
CA ALA A 131 11.22 5.15 -10.43
C ALA A 131 10.00 5.54 -11.26
N HIS A 132 8.81 5.24 -10.77
CA HIS A 132 7.56 5.78 -11.29
C HIS A 132 7.01 6.67 -10.19
N LEU A 133 6.85 7.95 -10.47
CA LEU A 133 6.32 8.94 -9.54
C LEU A 133 4.83 9.10 -9.87
N ASP A 134 3.94 8.85 -8.90
CA ASP A 134 2.50 8.87 -9.16
C ASP A 134 2.06 10.26 -9.66
N LEU A 135 2.40 11.32 -8.91
CA LEU A 135 2.14 12.70 -9.32
C LEU A 135 3.37 13.58 -9.07
N THR A 136 3.77 14.36 -10.06
CA THR A 136 4.83 15.38 -9.96
C THR A 136 4.25 16.75 -10.28
N LEU A 137 3.88 17.51 -9.26
CA LEU A 137 3.32 18.85 -9.39
C LEU A 137 4.42 19.88 -9.63
N ILE A 138 4.16 20.86 -10.49
CA ILE A 138 5.07 21.95 -10.82
C ILE A 138 4.40 23.27 -10.43
N ARG A 139 4.98 23.98 -9.47
CA ARG A 139 4.59 25.35 -9.13
C ARG A 139 5.70 26.29 -9.57
N SER A 140 5.43 27.20 -10.50
CA SER A 140 6.44 28.10 -11.06
C SER A 140 6.59 29.44 -10.34
N ASN A 141 5.61 29.85 -9.53
CA ASN A 141 5.56 31.19 -8.91
C ASN A 141 5.37 31.15 -7.38
N PRO A 142 6.01 32.04 -6.60
CA PRO A 142 7.05 33.01 -6.98
C PRO A 142 8.46 32.39 -7.14
N HIS A 143 8.65 31.15 -6.68
CA HIS A 143 9.87 30.36 -6.90
C HIS A 143 9.47 28.97 -7.40
N PRO A 144 10.23 28.38 -8.33
CA PRO A 144 9.93 27.05 -8.83
C PRO A 144 10.01 26.03 -7.67
N CYS A 145 8.96 25.25 -7.53
CA CYS A 145 8.81 24.20 -6.54
C CYS A 145 8.18 22.98 -7.19
N ILE A 146 8.83 21.83 -7.04
CA ILE A 146 8.36 20.53 -7.49
C ILE A 146 7.88 19.75 -6.28
N GLN A 147 6.63 19.30 -6.32
CA GLN A 147 6.11 18.40 -5.31
C GLN A 147 5.85 17.03 -5.90
N VAL A 148 6.48 16.00 -5.34
CA VAL A 148 6.22 14.61 -5.68
C VAL A 148 5.24 14.04 -4.67
N TRP A 149 4.08 13.60 -5.13
CA TRP A 149 3.09 12.92 -4.28
C TRP A 149 3.07 11.44 -4.63
N GLU A 150 3.44 10.60 -3.68
CA GLU A 150 3.26 9.15 -3.72
C GLU A 150 1.91 8.81 -3.06
N LEU A 151 1.00 8.20 -3.79
CA LEU A 151 -0.36 7.94 -3.33
C LEU A 151 -0.47 6.53 -2.74
N LYS A 152 -1.02 6.42 -1.54
CA LYS A 152 -1.29 5.14 -0.88
C LYS A 152 -2.77 5.03 -0.54
N SER A 153 -3.43 4.01 -1.09
CA SER A 153 -4.82 3.72 -0.76
C SER A 153 -4.91 2.84 0.48
N ASN A 154 -5.55 3.37 1.52
CA ASN A 154 -5.62 2.79 2.84
C ASN A 154 -7.08 2.53 3.23
N GLN A 155 -7.37 1.36 3.81
CA GLN A 155 -8.67 1.15 4.46
C GLN A 155 -8.77 1.97 5.76
N ARG A 156 -7.66 2.03 6.50
CA ARG A 156 -7.48 2.89 7.67
C ARG A 156 -6.19 3.65 7.53
N LEU A 157 -6.24 4.95 7.77
CA LEU A 157 -5.08 5.83 7.71
C LEU A 157 -4.07 5.41 8.79
N PRO A 158 -2.78 5.31 8.45
CA PRO A 158 -1.78 4.94 9.44
C PRO A 158 -1.43 6.12 10.36
N GLU A 159 -1.09 5.81 11.61
CA GLU A 159 -0.59 6.83 12.56
C GLU A 159 0.78 7.36 12.13
N THR A 160 1.66 6.48 11.66
CA THR A 160 2.99 6.78 11.15
C THR A 160 3.19 6.22 9.74
N LEU A 161 4.10 6.81 8.97
CA LEU A 161 4.40 6.34 7.63
C LEU A 161 5.12 4.98 7.69
N TYR A 162 4.72 4.03 6.84
CA TYR A 162 5.44 2.76 6.70
C TYR A 162 6.82 2.97 6.09
N THR A 163 7.85 2.32 6.66
CA THR A 163 9.24 2.42 6.20
C THR A 163 9.40 2.16 4.71
N ALA A 164 8.70 1.15 4.15
CA ALA A 164 8.77 0.89 2.71
C ALA A 164 8.31 2.08 1.85
N ASN A 165 7.25 2.78 2.27
CA ASN A 165 6.72 3.92 1.54
C ASN A 165 7.67 5.13 1.64
N GLU A 166 8.24 5.35 2.82
CA GLU A 166 9.22 6.40 3.04
C GLU A 166 10.49 6.17 2.20
N VAL A 167 11.04 4.95 2.21
CA VAL A 167 12.21 4.57 1.39
C VAL A 167 11.90 4.71 -0.10
N GLN A 168 10.73 4.25 -0.55
CA GLN A 168 10.29 4.41 -1.93
C GLN A 168 10.30 5.91 -2.34
N LEU A 169 9.70 6.77 -1.50
CA LEU A 169 9.64 8.20 -1.76
C LEU A 169 11.03 8.83 -1.81
N TYR A 170 11.91 8.54 -0.84
CA TYR A 170 13.29 9.04 -0.87
C TYR A 170 14.05 8.61 -2.13
N GLY A 171 13.85 7.37 -2.59
CA GLY A 171 14.42 6.90 -3.84
C GLY A 171 13.90 7.66 -5.06
N GLN A 172 12.59 7.94 -5.12
CA GLN A 172 11.96 8.70 -6.19
C GLN A 172 12.44 10.16 -6.24
N ILE A 173 12.35 10.91 -5.13
CA ILE A 173 12.76 12.32 -5.09
C ILE A 173 14.27 12.48 -5.21
N GLY A 174 15.05 11.52 -4.68
CA GLY A 174 16.49 11.47 -4.84
C GLY A 174 16.90 11.26 -6.30
N LEU A 175 16.23 10.35 -7.02
CA LEU A 175 16.46 10.15 -8.44
C LEU A 175 16.02 11.35 -9.28
N LEU A 176 14.87 11.98 -8.97
CA LEU A 176 14.44 13.21 -9.63
C LEU A 176 15.51 14.30 -9.54
N HIS A 177 16.01 14.56 -8.32
CA HIS A 177 17.05 15.56 -8.10
C HIS A 177 18.38 15.17 -8.77
N ALA A 178 18.85 13.93 -8.60
CA ALA A 178 20.14 13.48 -9.12
C ALA A 178 20.17 13.36 -10.65
N CYS A 179 19.01 13.11 -11.26
CA CYS A 179 18.88 12.95 -12.70
C CYS A 179 18.34 14.18 -13.41
N TRP A 180 18.11 15.31 -12.74
CA TRP A 180 17.45 16.52 -13.27
C TRP A 180 17.80 16.86 -14.74
N ASN A 181 19.09 16.92 -15.07
CA ASN A 181 19.61 17.23 -16.42
C ASN A 181 20.01 15.99 -17.25
N ARG A 182 19.51 14.81 -16.90
CA ARG A 182 19.80 13.58 -17.64
C ARG A 182 18.61 13.21 -18.52
N PRO A 183 18.84 12.81 -19.78
CA PRO A 183 17.79 12.39 -20.70
C PRO A 183 17.27 10.98 -20.34
N CYS A 184 16.51 10.92 -19.24
CA CYS A 184 16.00 9.69 -18.65
C CYS A 184 14.57 9.78 -18.12
N PHE A 185 13.91 10.92 -18.28
CA PHE A 185 12.51 11.11 -17.91
C PHE A 185 11.61 10.72 -19.08
N SER A 186 10.59 9.91 -18.81
CA SER A 186 9.61 9.47 -19.81
C SER A 186 8.21 9.49 -19.22
N VAL A 187 7.21 9.72 -20.07
CA VAL A 187 5.80 9.77 -19.68
C VAL A 187 5.00 9.00 -20.69
N ARG A 188 4.09 8.15 -20.21
CA ARG A 188 3.10 7.45 -21.03
C ARG A 188 1.72 8.00 -20.74
N ASP A 189 0.85 8.00 -21.73
CA ASP A 189 -0.56 8.26 -21.50
C ASP A 189 -1.27 7.01 -20.93
N ALA A 190 -2.56 7.13 -20.62
CA ALA A 190 -3.36 6.03 -20.09
C ALA A 190 -3.44 4.79 -21.02
N SER A 191 -3.22 4.97 -22.33
CA SER A 191 -3.18 3.88 -23.30
C SER A 191 -1.81 3.18 -23.37
N GLY A 192 -0.78 3.76 -22.73
CA GLY A 192 0.60 3.28 -22.76
C GLY A 192 1.44 3.91 -23.88
N HIS A 193 0.89 4.86 -24.64
CA HIS A 193 1.62 5.57 -25.68
C HIS A 193 2.62 6.55 -25.07
N LEU A 194 3.82 6.62 -25.65
CA LEU A 194 4.91 7.42 -25.12
C LEU A 194 4.73 8.89 -25.52
N VAL A 195 4.39 9.73 -24.55
CA VAL A 195 4.19 11.18 -24.73
C VAL A 195 5.51 11.93 -24.59
N LEU A 196 6.35 11.51 -23.64
CA LEU A 196 7.72 11.98 -23.50
C LEU A 196 8.68 10.80 -23.50
N ASN A 197 9.78 10.94 -24.22
CA ASN A 197 10.81 9.91 -24.32
C ASN A 197 12.18 10.48 -23.95
N ARG A 198 12.73 10.03 -22.83
CA ARG A 198 14.12 10.29 -22.42
C ARG A 198 14.51 11.77 -22.52
N LYS A 199 13.68 12.64 -21.94
CA LYS A 199 13.98 14.07 -21.77
C LYS A 199 14.69 14.31 -20.44
N THR A 200 15.34 15.46 -20.30
CA THR A 200 15.66 16.03 -18.99
C THR A 200 14.37 16.51 -18.31
N PHE A 201 14.42 16.76 -16.99
CA PHE A 201 13.23 17.24 -16.29
C PHE A 201 12.81 18.66 -16.71
N PRO A 202 13.73 19.65 -16.89
CA PRO A 202 13.37 20.95 -17.45
C PRO A 202 12.75 20.86 -18.86
N GLU A 203 13.32 20.02 -19.74
CA GLU A 203 12.73 19.81 -21.08
C GLU A 203 11.33 19.19 -21.00
N ALA A 204 11.10 18.25 -20.07
CA ALA A 204 9.78 17.66 -19.86
C ALA A 204 8.75 18.71 -19.43
N ALA A 205 9.11 19.58 -18.48
CA ALA A 205 8.26 20.67 -18.01
C ALA A 205 7.94 21.67 -19.13
N TYR A 206 8.94 22.05 -19.92
CA TYR A 206 8.76 22.95 -21.06
C TYR A 206 7.86 22.32 -22.14
N GLN A 207 8.10 21.07 -22.51
CA GLN A 207 7.32 20.41 -23.56
C GLN A 207 5.85 20.18 -23.16
N LEU A 208 5.59 19.81 -21.91
CA LEU A 208 4.23 19.54 -21.44
C LEU A 208 3.45 20.82 -21.11
N PHE A 209 4.12 21.85 -20.56
CA PHE A 209 3.42 22.99 -19.95
C PHE A 209 3.95 24.36 -20.34
N GLN A 210 4.98 24.44 -21.19
CA GLN A 210 5.67 25.71 -21.53
C GLN A 210 6.21 26.43 -20.28
N ILE A 211 6.70 25.66 -19.30
CA ILE A 211 7.32 26.18 -18.07
C ILE A 211 8.84 26.06 -18.20
N ASP A 212 9.52 27.19 -18.13
CA ASP A 212 10.97 27.26 -18.03
C ASP A 212 11.40 26.99 -16.59
N LEU A 213 12.00 25.81 -16.36
CA LEU A 213 12.64 25.46 -15.10
C LEU A 213 14.14 25.74 -15.17
N PRO A 214 14.79 26.06 -14.03
CA PRO A 214 16.23 26.17 -13.98
C PRO A 214 16.94 24.87 -14.37
N ASP A 215 18.11 25.01 -14.99
CA ASP A 215 18.98 23.86 -15.28
C ASP A 215 19.48 23.20 -13.99
N SER A 216 19.71 23.95 -12.92
CA SER A 216 20.21 23.38 -11.66
C SER A 216 19.05 23.00 -10.73
N PRO A 217 18.95 21.74 -10.26
CA PRO A 217 17.93 21.35 -9.30
C PRO A 217 18.07 22.11 -7.97
N GLU A 218 19.26 22.61 -7.62
CA GLU A 218 19.51 23.41 -6.41
C GLU A 218 18.80 24.77 -6.43
N GLN A 219 18.37 25.23 -7.60
CA GLN A 219 17.60 26.48 -7.76
C GLN A 219 16.08 26.25 -7.69
N THR A 220 15.66 25.00 -7.45
CA THR A 220 14.26 24.59 -7.40
C THR A 220 14.00 23.83 -6.11
N ALA A 221 12.99 24.23 -5.33
CA ALA A 221 12.59 23.45 -4.17
C ALA A 221 11.99 22.12 -4.62
N VAL A 222 12.49 20.99 -4.10
CA VAL A 222 11.91 19.66 -4.36
C VAL A 222 11.40 19.08 -3.05
N GLU A 223 10.13 18.72 -3.01
CA GLU A 223 9.46 18.19 -1.82
C GLU A 223 8.74 16.89 -2.15
N GLY A 224 8.95 15.86 -1.35
CA GLY A 224 8.19 14.61 -1.40
C GLY A 224 7.10 14.58 -0.35
N TYR A 225 5.95 14.02 -0.71
CA TYR A 225 4.86 13.70 0.21
C TYR A 225 4.37 12.28 -0.07
N VAL A 226 4.05 11.54 1.00
CA VAL A 226 3.18 10.37 0.88
C VAL A 226 1.77 10.79 1.28
N LEU A 227 0.82 10.66 0.36
CA LEU A 227 -0.59 10.89 0.63
C LEU A 227 -1.29 9.56 0.87
N SER A 228 -1.55 9.26 2.14
CA SER A 228 -2.42 8.16 2.53
C SER A 228 -3.87 8.61 2.45
N VAL A 229 -4.68 7.90 1.68
CA VAL A 229 -6.08 8.27 1.45
C VAL A 229 -6.95 7.05 1.71
N ALA A 230 -8.01 7.28 2.48
CA ALA A 230 -9.10 6.36 2.71
C ALA A 230 -10.37 6.88 2.02
N MET A 231 -11.45 6.09 2.05
CA MET A 231 -12.72 6.50 1.42
C MET A 231 -13.34 7.74 2.06
N SER A 232 -13.01 8.03 3.32
CA SER A 232 -13.65 9.09 4.13
C SER A 232 -12.67 10.16 4.63
N ASP A 233 -11.37 9.96 4.47
CA ASP A 233 -10.35 10.83 5.06
C ASP A 233 -9.00 10.68 4.33
N ALA A 234 -8.11 11.65 4.50
CA ALA A 234 -6.76 11.63 3.95
C ALA A 234 -5.73 12.24 4.90
N LYS A 235 -4.50 11.73 4.84
CA LYS A 235 -3.37 12.18 5.64
C LYS A 235 -2.11 12.29 4.79
N ALA A 236 -1.45 13.43 4.89
CA ALA A 236 -0.17 13.70 4.26
C ALA A 236 0.99 13.44 5.25
N PHE A 237 2.04 12.80 4.75
CA PHE A 237 3.33 12.69 5.44
C PHE A 237 4.38 13.45 4.63
N GLY A 238 5.08 14.38 5.26
CA GLY A 238 6.09 15.24 4.63
C GLY A 238 6.03 16.68 5.17
N PRO A 239 6.74 17.63 4.54
CA PRO A 239 7.59 17.45 3.35
C PRO A 239 8.86 16.66 3.63
N TYR A 240 9.29 15.85 2.66
CA TYR A 240 10.59 15.18 2.64
C TYR A 240 11.49 15.80 1.56
N PRO A 241 12.67 16.35 1.88
CA PRO A 241 13.60 16.84 0.86
C PRO A 241 14.40 15.69 0.23
N PRO A 242 14.99 15.88 -0.97
CA PRO A 242 15.97 14.96 -1.51
C PRO A 242 17.14 14.77 -0.55
N ASP A 243 17.44 13.52 -0.22
CA ASP A 243 18.56 13.16 0.63
C ASP A 243 19.51 12.20 -0.10
N ARG A 244 20.76 12.61 -0.26
CA ARG A 244 21.78 11.86 -1.00
C ARG A 244 22.17 10.54 -0.30
N ASN A 245 22.16 10.51 1.03
CA ASN A 245 22.47 9.32 1.80
C ASN A 245 21.34 8.30 1.66
N MET A 246 20.08 8.76 1.77
CA MET A 246 18.90 7.92 1.58
C MET A 246 18.81 7.40 0.15
N LEU A 247 19.10 8.22 -0.87
CA LEU A 247 19.23 7.75 -2.24
C LEU A 247 20.33 6.67 -2.34
N GLY A 248 21.48 6.88 -1.71
CA GLY A 248 22.55 5.88 -1.67
C GLY A 248 22.12 4.56 -1.04
N VAL A 249 21.32 4.59 0.03
CA VAL A 249 20.71 3.39 0.64
C VAL A 249 19.78 2.71 -0.37
N CYS A 250 18.90 3.47 -1.03
CA CYS A 250 17.97 2.94 -2.03
C CYS A 250 18.70 2.22 -3.18
N LEU A 251 19.75 2.85 -3.73
CA LEU A 251 20.53 2.30 -4.83
C LEU A 251 21.32 1.03 -4.43
N ARG A 252 21.90 0.99 -3.22
CA ARG A 252 22.58 -0.21 -2.70
C ARG A 252 21.61 -1.35 -2.41
N THR A 253 20.42 -1.05 -1.87
CA THR A 253 19.36 -2.04 -1.67
C THR A 253 18.86 -2.58 -3.00
N ALA A 254 18.69 -1.73 -4.02
CA ALA A 254 18.35 -2.16 -5.37
C ALA A 254 19.41 -3.11 -5.95
N ALA A 255 20.69 -2.78 -5.79
CA ALA A 255 21.78 -3.63 -6.24
C ALA A 255 21.82 -4.98 -5.51
N THR A 256 21.62 -4.97 -4.20
CA THR A 256 21.53 -6.19 -3.38
C THR A 256 20.37 -7.06 -3.86
N LEU A 257 19.18 -6.50 -4.01
CA LEU A 257 18.00 -7.21 -4.51
C LEU A 257 18.26 -7.84 -5.90
N TRP A 258 18.83 -7.07 -6.83
CA TRP A 258 19.12 -7.54 -8.18
C TRP A 258 20.14 -8.67 -8.21
N GLN A 259 21.21 -8.57 -7.42
CA GLN A 259 22.23 -9.61 -7.31
C GLN A 259 21.66 -10.88 -6.68
N THR A 260 20.96 -10.75 -5.55
CA THR A 260 20.33 -11.90 -4.87
C THR A 260 19.33 -12.61 -5.79
N MET A 261 18.50 -11.84 -6.51
CA MET A 261 17.58 -12.39 -7.50
C MET A 261 18.30 -13.21 -8.58
N GLN A 262 19.41 -12.70 -9.13
CA GLN A 262 20.19 -13.45 -10.13
C GLN A 262 20.86 -14.70 -9.55
N THR A 263 21.41 -14.63 -8.34
CA THR A 263 22.02 -15.81 -7.69
C THR A 263 21.00 -16.90 -7.39
N VAL A 264 19.77 -16.52 -7.01
CA VAL A 264 18.68 -17.49 -6.81
C VAL A 264 18.19 -18.04 -8.15
N ALA A 265 18.01 -17.20 -9.16
CA ALA A 265 17.58 -17.64 -10.50
C ALA A 265 18.57 -18.62 -11.16
N THR A 266 19.87 -18.48 -10.87
CA THR A 266 20.93 -19.38 -11.37
C THR A 266 21.14 -20.61 -10.49
N GLY A 267 20.38 -20.77 -9.39
CA GLY A 267 20.50 -21.88 -8.45
C GLY A 267 21.75 -21.83 -7.56
N SER A 268 22.51 -20.73 -7.57
CA SER A 268 23.70 -20.55 -6.72
C SER A 268 23.36 -20.24 -5.25
N LEU A 269 22.12 -19.84 -4.99
CA LEU A 269 21.58 -19.54 -3.66
C LEU A 269 20.14 -20.07 -3.58
N SER A 270 19.77 -20.78 -2.51
CA SER A 270 18.35 -21.12 -2.29
C SER A 270 17.57 -19.88 -1.86
N LEU A 271 16.30 -19.79 -2.24
CA LEU A 271 15.42 -18.73 -1.74
C LEU A 271 15.31 -18.76 -0.20
N ASP A 272 15.44 -19.94 0.42
CA ASP A 272 15.38 -20.12 1.87
C ASP A 272 16.65 -19.65 2.60
N ASP A 273 17.75 -19.49 1.86
CA ASP A 273 18.99 -18.92 2.40
C ASP A 273 18.99 -17.39 2.33
N VAL A 274 17.99 -16.78 1.68
CA VAL A 274 17.86 -15.33 1.59
C VAL A 274 17.33 -14.78 2.93
N PRO A 275 17.95 -13.72 3.49
CA PRO A 275 17.51 -13.12 4.75
C PRO A 275 16.02 -12.75 4.78
N THR A 276 15.35 -13.19 5.84
CA THR A 276 13.97 -12.79 6.17
C THR A 276 13.96 -11.59 7.10
N CYS A 277 12.84 -10.86 7.13
CA CYS A 277 12.61 -9.83 8.15
C CYS A 277 12.73 -10.38 9.58
N GLN A 278 13.36 -9.60 10.46
CA GLN A 278 13.55 -9.91 11.88
C GLN A 278 12.25 -9.72 12.69
N GLY A 279 12.09 -10.51 13.77
CA GLY A 279 10.89 -10.45 14.63
C GLY A 279 9.60 -10.82 13.89
N PHE A 280 8.42 -10.59 14.46
CA PHE A 280 7.16 -10.72 13.71
C PHE A 280 6.87 -9.42 12.94
N HIS A 281 6.89 -9.49 11.61
CA HIS A 281 6.59 -8.34 10.76
C HIS A 281 5.11 -8.39 10.37
N PRO A 282 4.30 -7.33 10.58
CA PRO A 282 2.86 -7.37 10.31
C PRO A 282 2.47 -7.76 8.87
N LEU A 283 3.36 -7.52 7.91
CA LEU A 283 3.13 -7.88 6.51
C LEU A 283 3.38 -9.37 6.20
N CYS A 284 3.90 -10.16 7.14
CA CYS A 284 4.10 -11.59 6.91
C CYS A 284 2.78 -12.33 6.67
N ASP A 285 1.68 -11.90 7.30
CA ASP A 285 0.34 -12.48 7.08
C ASP A 285 -0.19 -12.25 5.67
N TRP A 286 0.38 -11.28 4.94
CA TRP A 286 0.00 -10.89 3.58
C TRP A 286 1.06 -11.26 2.54
N CYS A 287 2.12 -11.95 2.95
CA CYS A 287 3.22 -12.32 2.07
C CYS A 287 2.84 -13.56 1.26
N ASP A 288 2.83 -13.44 -0.06
CA ASP A 288 2.49 -14.53 -0.99
C ASP A 288 3.49 -15.71 -0.98
N ALA A 289 4.64 -15.53 -0.33
CA ALA A 289 5.71 -16.52 -0.22
C ALA A 289 6.01 -16.87 1.24
N ASN A 290 4.97 -16.90 2.09
CA ASN A 290 5.15 -17.23 3.51
C ASN A 290 5.03 -18.73 3.81
N GLY A 291 4.39 -19.52 2.94
CA GLY A 291 4.08 -20.93 3.25
C GLY A 291 5.28 -21.84 3.41
N ASP A 292 6.38 -21.54 2.72
CA ASP A 292 7.68 -22.24 2.83
C ASP A 292 8.75 -21.35 3.50
N CYS A 293 8.36 -20.21 4.07
CA CYS A 293 9.32 -19.25 4.57
C CYS A 293 10.07 -19.82 5.79
N PRO A 294 11.42 -19.78 5.80
CA PRO A 294 12.24 -20.34 6.88
C PRO A 294 12.02 -19.66 8.24
N LYS A 295 11.31 -18.54 8.26
CA LYS A 295 10.84 -17.86 9.46
C LYS A 295 9.74 -18.64 10.20
N PHE A 296 8.96 -19.44 9.50
CA PHE A 296 7.81 -20.19 10.03
C PHE A 296 8.10 -21.70 10.10
N LYS A 297 9.35 -22.08 10.38
CA LYS A 297 9.75 -23.49 10.52
C LYS A 297 8.81 -24.21 11.50
N PRO A 298 8.27 -25.38 11.11
CA PRO A 298 7.41 -26.14 12.00
C PRO A 298 8.20 -26.64 13.21
N VAL A 299 7.48 -26.84 14.31
CA VAL A 299 8.01 -27.60 15.44
C VAL A 299 8.07 -29.06 15.00
N CYS A 300 9.20 -29.73 15.21
CA CYS A 300 9.37 -31.14 14.86
C CYS A 300 9.49 -32.01 16.12
N GLN A 301 8.99 -33.24 16.03
CA GLN A 301 9.21 -34.31 17.00
C GLN A 301 9.86 -35.49 16.26
N ASP A 302 11.00 -35.98 16.77
CA ASP A 302 11.79 -37.07 16.15
C ASP A 302 12.17 -36.85 14.67
N GLY A 303 12.31 -35.59 14.27
CA GLY A 303 12.67 -35.19 12.90
C GLY A 303 11.47 -34.89 11.98
N GLU A 304 10.25 -35.22 12.41
CA GLU A 304 9.03 -35.00 11.62
C GLU A 304 8.24 -33.77 12.10
N PRO A 305 7.69 -32.94 11.20
CA PRO A 305 6.84 -31.82 11.57
C PRO A 305 5.61 -32.26 12.37
N ILE A 306 5.34 -31.58 13.48
CA ILE A 306 4.11 -31.79 14.26
C ILE A 306 2.95 -31.15 13.50
N THR A 307 1.98 -31.97 13.11
CA THR A 307 0.69 -31.55 12.55
C THR A 307 -0.44 -31.89 13.52
N LEU A 308 -1.35 -30.95 13.73
CA LEU A 308 -2.57 -31.18 14.52
C LEU A 308 -3.72 -31.60 13.60
N ASP A 309 -4.71 -32.29 14.16
CA ASP A 309 -5.91 -32.72 13.45
C ASP A 309 -6.77 -31.54 12.96
N ASP A 310 -7.60 -31.78 11.94
CA ASP A 310 -8.44 -30.77 11.27
C ASP A 310 -9.36 -29.99 12.23
N GLU A 311 -9.75 -30.58 13.36
CA GLU A 311 -10.53 -29.92 14.40
C GLU A 311 -9.85 -28.63 14.92
N TYR A 312 -8.52 -28.62 15.05
CA TYR A 312 -7.78 -27.43 15.47
C TYR A 312 -7.75 -26.36 14.38
N ALA A 313 -7.79 -26.76 13.10
CA ALA A 313 -7.92 -25.81 12.00
C ALA A 313 -9.29 -25.09 12.07
N GLU A 314 -10.36 -25.81 12.42
CA GLU A 314 -11.68 -25.21 12.67
C GLU A 314 -11.66 -24.25 13.86
N TYR A 315 -11.01 -24.61 14.97
CA TYR A 315 -10.84 -23.70 16.12
C TYR A 315 -10.08 -22.43 15.77
N LEU A 316 -9.00 -22.54 14.98
CA LEU A 316 -8.25 -21.38 14.49
C LEU A 316 -9.10 -20.50 13.55
N ALA A 317 -9.91 -21.10 12.70
CA ALA A 317 -10.84 -20.37 11.82
C ALA A 317 -11.91 -19.62 12.64
N GLN A 318 -12.54 -20.28 13.61
CA GLN A 318 -13.51 -19.66 14.52
C GLN A 318 -12.89 -18.52 15.32
N LEU A 319 -11.69 -18.70 15.88
CA LEU A 319 -10.98 -17.66 16.62
C LEU A 319 -10.64 -16.46 15.72
N THR A 320 -10.27 -16.69 14.46
CA THR A 320 -10.03 -15.62 13.48
C THR A 320 -11.30 -14.82 13.21
N GLN A 321 -12.45 -15.48 13.05
CA GLN A 321 -13.75 -14.84 12.88
C GLN A 321 -14.14 -14.01 14.12
N LEU A 322 -13.93 -14.54 15.33
CA LEU A 322 -14.21 -13.82 16.58
C LEU A 322 -13.34 -12.58 16.72
N LYS A 323 -12.04 -12.66 16.37
CA LYS A 323 -11.14 -11.50 16.38
C LYS A 323 -11.57 -10.42 15.39
N GLU A 324 -12.02 -10.80 14.19
CA GLU A 324 -12.52 -9.84 13.20
C GLU A 324 -13.83 -9.19 13.67
N ARG A 325 -14.76 -9.97 14.23
CA ARG A 325 -16.00 -9.43 14.80
C ARG A 325 -15.71 -8.47 15.96
N LYS A 326 -14.77 -8.81 16.84
CA LYS A 326 -14.33 -7.91 17.92
C LYS A 326 -13.82 -6.58 17.36
N ARG A 327 -12.97 -6.63 16.34
CA ARG A 327 -12.42 -5.43 15.69
C ARG A 327 -13.50 -4.58 15.03
N SER A 328 -14.47 -5.21 14.37
CA SER A 328 -15.63 -4.51 13.79
C SER A 328 -16.42 -3.78 14.87
N LEU A 329 -16.73 -4.47 15.97
CA LEU A 329 -17.47 -3.89 17.10
C LEU A 329 -16.70 -2.74 17.76
N GLU A 330 -15.38 -2.87 17.92
CA GLU A 330 -14.54 -1.76 18.42
C GLU A 330 -14.59 -0.54 17.49
N GLY A 331 -14.68 -0.76 16.17
CA GLY A 331 -14.89 0.30 15.18
C GLY A 331 -16.26 0.98 15.31
N ASP A 332 -17.34 0.18 15.38
CA ASP A 332 -18.71 0.69 15.55
C ASP A 332 -18.85 1.50 16.85
N ILE A 333 -18.20 1.05 17.93
CA ILE A 333 -18.14 1.78 19.21
C ILE A 333 -17.45 3.13 19.02
N ALA A 334 -16.27 3.15 18.39
CA ALA A 334 -15.50 4.38 18.19
C ALA A 334 -16.27 5.41 17.35
N GLU A 335 -16.92 4.99 16.26
CA GLU A 335 -17.74 5.86 15.40
C GLU A 335 -18.93 6.46 16.15
N MET A 336 -19.62 5.64 16.95
CA MET A 336 -20.74 6.09 17.77
C MET A 336 -20.28 7.11 18.82
N GLU A 337 -19.14 6.84 19.48
CA GLU A 337 -18.56 7.77 20.45
C GLU A 337 -18.11 9.08 19.81
N ASP A 338 -17.48 9.06 18.63
CA ASP A 338 -17.07 10.27 17.91
C ASP A 338 -18.26 11.12 17.48
N THR A 339 -19.36 10.48 17.07
CA THR A 339 -20.62 11.16 16.80
C THR A 339 -21.13 11.90 18.04
N LEU A 340 -21.12 11.23 19.21
CA LEU A 340 -21.54 11.84 20.47
C LEU A 340 -20.58 12.96 20.92
N ARG A 341 -19.25 12.77 20.79
CA ARG A 341 -18.25 13.80 21.09
C ARG A 341 -18.47 15.04 20.22
N SER A 342 -18.67 14.85 18.91
CA SER A 342 -18.91 15.92 17.94
C SER A 342 -20.19 16.69 18.26
N ALA A 343 -21.28 15.98 18.59
CA ALA A 343 -22.53 16.60 19.02
C ALA A 343 -22.35 17.44 20.29
N TRP A 344 -21.61 16.92 21.29
CA TRP A 344 -21.32 17.66 22.50
C TRP A 344 -20.52 18.94 22.22
N HIS A 345 -19.46 18.86 21.42
CA HIS A 345 -18.64 20.03 21.07
C HIS A 345 -19.45 21.09 20.30
N CYS A 346 -20.27 20.68 19.33
CA CYS A 346 -21.14 21.58 18.58
C CYS A 346 -22.08 22.35 19.52
N LEU A 347 -22.77 21.65 20.42
CA LEU A 347 -23.77 22.24 21.32
C LEU A 347 -23.15 23.08 22.45
N THR A 348 -21.90 22.81 22.83
CA THR A 348 -21.22 23.51 23.92
C THR A 348 -20.31 24.64 23.46
N SER A 349 -19.97 24.70 22.17
CA SER A 349 -19.13 25.76 21.60
C SER A 349 -19.71 27.17 21.76
N ALA A 350 -21.04 27.29 21.86
CA ALA A 350 -21.76 28.56 22.05
C ALA A 350 -21.99 28.93 23.54
N ALA A 351 -21.64 28.05 24.49
CA ALA A 351 -21.89 28.29 25.90
C ALA A 351 -20.77 29.17 26.50
N SER A 352 -21.12 30.34 27.04
CA SER A 352 -20.22 31.34 27.66
C SER A 352 -19.57 30.90 28.99
N SER A 353 -19.65 29.61 29.34
CA SER A 353 -19.20 29.07 30.62
C SER A 353 -17.86 28.36 30.48
N GLN A 354 -16.93 28.61 31.42
CA GLN A 354 -15.59 28.01 31.48
C GLN A 354 -15.57 26.47 31.67
N SER A 355 -16.72 25.84 31.94
CA SER A 355 -16.87 24.39 31.96
C SER A 355 -18.25 24.00 31.42
N PRO A 356 -18.34 23.39 30.23
CA PRO A 356 -19.63 22.99 29.68
C PRO A 356 -20.26 21.84 30.50
N GLY A 357 -21.59 21.85 30.60
CA GLY A 357 -22.37 20.88 31.38
C GLY A 357 -22.58 19.53 30.70
N TRP A 358 -23.40 18.68 31.32
CA TRP A 358 -23.88 17.42 30.74
C TRP A 358 -25.03 17.67 29.76
N ILE A 359 -25.11 16.88 28.69
CA ILE A 359 -26.26 16.84 27.76
C ILE A 359 -27.14 15.64 28.09
N VAL A 360 -28.46 15.83 28.13
CA VAL A 360 -29.45 14.76 28.37
C VAL A 360 -30.03 14.29 27.04
N ALA A 361 -30.09 12.97 26.84
CA ALA A 361 -30.70 12.33 25.68
C ALA A 361 -31.51 11.10 26.13
N GLY A 362 -32.84 11.26 26.22
CA GLY A 362 -33.72 10.24 26.78
C GLY A 362 -33.35 9.91 28.24
N ASN A 363 -33.08 8.64 28.51
CA ASN A 363 -32.67 8.15 29.84
C ASN A 363 -31.15 8.23 30.09
N TYR A 364 -30.39 8.84 29.18
CA TYR A 364 -28.94 8.94 29.26
C TYR A 364 -28.48 10.38 29.42
N ARG A 365 -27.27 10.55 29.97
CA ARG A 365 -26.54 11.81 29.96
C ARG A 365 -25.10 11.56 29.54
N PHE A 366 -24.53 12.49 28.80
CA PHE A 366 -23.14 12.40 28.35
C PHE A 366 -22.45 13.77 28.39
N LYS A 367 -21.13 13.73 28.52
CA LYS A 367 -20.24 14.89 28.36
C LYS A 367 -18.90 14.42 27.84
N THR A 368 -18.13 15.33 27.23
CA THR A 368 -16.70 15.09 27.04
C THR A 368 -15.94 15.71 28.21
N ALA A 369 -14.83 15.09 28.60
CA ALA A 369 -13.93 15.63 29.61
C ALA A 369 -12.50 15.42 29.13
N ALA A 370 -11.66 16.44 29.27
CA ALA A 370 -10.23 16.29 29.06
C ALA A 370 -9.68 15.45 30.22
N VAL A 371 -9.26 14.23 29.93
CA VAL A 371 -8.51 13.39 30.87
C VAL A 371 -7.03 13.58 30.56
N PRO A 372 -6.20 13.94 31.54
CA PRO A 372 -4.76 14.05 31.31
C PRO A 372 -4.22 12.71 30.81
N GLY A 373 -3.37 12.76 29.78
CA GLY A 373 -2.73 11.58 29.24
C GLY A 373 -1.86 10.87 30.29
N ARG A 374 -1.51 9.61 30.01
CA ARG A 374 -0.59 8.85 30.87
C ARG A 374 0.75 9.57 30.93
N SER A 375 1.14 10.04 32.13
CA SER A 375 2.49 10.52 32.37
C SER A 375 3.46 9.34 32.30
N THR A 376 4.45 9.45 31.43
CA THR A 376 5.54 8.47 31.29
C THR A 376 6.87 9.18 31.51
N LEU A 377 7.83 8.45 32.09
CA LEU A 377 9.16 8.98 32.40
C LEU A 377 10.07 8.78 31.19
N ASP A 378 10.65 9.88 30.69
CA ASP A 378 11.66 9.83 29.63
C ASP A 378 12.96 9.24 30.18
N GLN A 379 13.26 7.99 29.79
CA GLN A 379 14.40 7.25 30.31
C GLN A 379 15.73 7.83 29.81
N THR A 380 15.76 8.43 28.62
CA THR A 380 16.97 9.00 28.04
C THR A 380 17.33 10.28 28.78
N MET A 381 16.36 11.18 28.91
CA MET A 381 16.54 12.44 29.65
C MET A 381 16.85 12.16 31.13
N LEU A 382 16.20 11.17 31.76
CA LEU A 382 16.52 10.77 33.12
C LEU A 382 17.96 10.26 33.24
N LYS A 383 18.41 9.43 32.30
CA LYS A 383 19.79 8.92 32.30
C LYS A 383 20.79 10.06 32.16
N GLU A 384 20.56 11.00 31.25
CA GLU A 384 21.43 12.18 31.09
C GLU A 384 21.52 13.02 32.38
N GLU A 385 20.38 13.30 33.03
CA GLU A 385 20.35 14.09 34.27
C GLU A 385 21.01 13.36 35.45
N VAL A 386 20.82 12.04 35.58
CA VAL A 386 21.47 11.26 36.65
C VAL A 386 22.98 11.13 36.40
N THR A 387 23.41 10.96 35.14
CA THR A 387 24.85 10.96 34.79
C THR A 387 25.48 12.31 35.10
N LYS A 388 24.79 13.43 34.85
CA LYS A 388 25.28 14.77 35.22
C LYS A 388 25.45 14.93 36.73
N LEU A 389 24.57 14.34 37.54
CA LEU A 389 24.63 14.43 39.01
C LEU A 389 25.67 13.50 39.63
N THR A 390 25.86 12.32 39.04
CA THR A 390 26.79 11.29 39.56
C THR A 390 28.20 11.44 38.98
N HIS A 391 28.35 12.09 37.83
CA HIS A 391 29.55 12.13 37.00
C HIS A 391 30.11 10.73 36.65
N ASP A 392 29.28 9.70 36.77
CA ASP A 392 29.66 8.30 36.58
C ASP A 392 28.53 7.58 35.84
N GLU A 393 28.80 7.27 34.57
CA GLU A 393 27.85 6.61 33.68
C GLU A 393 27.59 5.16 34.11
N GLN A 394 28.57 4.51 34.73
CA GLN A 394 28.47 3.12 35.18
C GLN A 394 27.65 3.03 36.46
N ALA A 395 27.84 3.97 37.40
CA ALA A 395 27.01 4.10 38.59
C ALA A 395 25.56 4.50 38.23
N THR A 396 25.38 5.35 37.22
CA THR A 396 24.06 5.70 36.69
C THR A 396 23.33 4.47 36.14
N GLU A 397 23.98 3.67 35.31
CA GLU A 397 23.37 2.45 34.75
C GLU A 397 23.02 1.45 35.86
N ALA A 398 23.88 1.28 36.85
CA ALA A 398 23.61 0.43 38.01
C ALA A 398 22.40 0.92 38.82
N LEU A 399 22.28 2.23 39.05
CA LEU A 399 21.15 2.84 39.77
C LEU A 399 19.85 2.69 38.99
N LEU A 400 19.84 3.00 37.69
CA LEU A 400 18.67 2.84 36.83
C LEU A 400 18.23 1.38 36.73
N SER A 401 19.18 0.44 36.64
CA SER A 401 18.89 -0.99 36.67
C SER A 401 18.28 -1.41 38.00
N HIS A 402 18.80 -0.90 39.13
CA HIS A 402 18.27 -1.22 40.47
C HIS A 402 16.84 -0.72 40.67
N CYS A 403 16.51 0.45 40.10
CA CYS A 403 15.18 1.03 40.18
C CYS A 403 14.19 0.49 39.14
N ARG A 404 14.64 -0.36 38.20
CA ARG A 404 13.79 -0.91 37.14
C ARG A 404 12.93 -2.04 37.71
N LYS A 405 11.61 -1.86 37.63
CA LYS A 405 10.63 -2.92 37.90
C LYS A 405 10.16 -3.52 36.57
N THR A 406 10.39 -4.81 36.39
CA THR A 406 9.84 -5.56 35.26
C THR A 406 8.42 -6.03 35.60
N GLY A 407 7.48 -5.83 34.68
CA GLY A 407 6.11 -6.34 34.81
C GLY A 407 6.07 -7.88 34.80
N ALA A 408 4.93 -8.45 35.17
CA ALA A 408 4.74 -9.89 35.08
C ALA A 408 4.92 -10.38 33.62
N GLN A 409 5.53 -11.55 33.47
CA GLN A 409 5.55 -12.23 32.17
C GLN A 409 4.11 -12.51 31.72
N HIS A 410 3.87 -12.36 30.43
CA HIS A 410 2.62 -12.74 29.79
C HIS A 410 2.93 -13.49 28.51
N GLU A 411 2.03 -14.40 28.14
CA GLU A 411 2.11 -15.14 26.90
C GLU A 411 1.27 -14.46 25.82
N ARG A 412 1.73 -14.54 24.57
CA ARG A 412 1.00 -14.00 23.42
C ARG A 412 0.82 -15.11 22.39
N LEU A 413 -0.45 -15.44 22.10
CA LEU A 413 -0.80 -16.30 20.99
C LEU A 413 -0.73 -15.52 19.66
N THR A 414 0.14 -15.97 18.76
CA THR A 414 0.26 -15.48 17.39
C THR A 414 -0.37 -16.50 16.43
N ILE A 415 -1.18 -16.02 15.49
CA ILE A 415 -1.83 -16.84 14.46
C ILE A 415 -1.54 -16.14 13.13
N SER A 416 -1.07 -16.89 12.13
CA SER A 416 -0.74 -16.37 10.80
C SER A 416 -1.28 -17.34 9.75
N PRO A 417 -1.97 -16.85 8.69
CA PRO A 417 -2.40 -17.69 7.59
C PRO A 417 -1.20 -18.17 6.77
N ILE A 418 -1.26 -19.42 6.32
CA ILE A 418 -0.32 -19.98 5.35
C ILE A 418 -0.79 -19.56 3.96
N ASN A 419 0.00 -18.74 3.30
CA ASN A 419 -0.19 -18.29 1.93
C ASN A 419 0.82 -19.02 1.03
N THR A 420 0.32 -19.74 0.05
CA THR A 420 1.11 -20.31 -1.04
C THR A 420 0.72 -19.62 -2.33
N LYS A 421 1.69 -19.35 -3.22
CA LYS A 421 1.38 -19.10 -4.63
C LYS A 421 0.97 -20.42 -5.25
N GLY A 422 -0.33 -20.68 -5.26
CA GLY A 422 -0.94 -21.80 -5.97
C GLY A 422 -0.66 -23.17 -5.36
N ALA A 423 -1.74 -23.79 -4.88
CA ALA A 423 -2.11 -25.05 -5.52
C ALA A 423 -2.75 -24.73 -6.88
#